data_AF-A0A3A2IBP4-F1
#
_entry.id   AF-A0A3A2IBP4-F1
#
_cell.length_a   1.000
_cell.length_b   1.000
_cell.length_c   1.000
_cell.angle_alpha   90.00
_cell.angle_beta   90.00
_cell.angle_gamma   90.00
#
_symmetry.space_group_name_H-M   'P 1'
#
loop_
_entity.id
_entity.type
_entity.pdbx_description
1 polymer ?
#
loop_
_entity_poly.entity_id
_entity_poly.type
_entity_poly.pdbx_seq_one_letter_code
_entity_poly.pdbx_strand_id
1 'polypeptide(L)' 'MLWLSQSIVLSSTKVIELGFTVSGGVAFKSSSKLEHFDELFKIADKKLYQAKTTGKNKICF' A
#
# COMPACT_ATOMS: atom_id res chain seq x y z
N MET A 1 8.94 5.14 4.56
CA MET A 1 7.51 4.81 4.33
C MET A 1 6.56 5.56 5.27
N LEU A 2 6.87 5.70 6.57
CA LEU A 2 6.11 6.53 7.54
C LEU A 2 5.86 7.98 7.07
N TRP A 3 6.85 8.56 6.37
CA TRP A 3 6.76 9.90 5.79
C TRP A 3 5.66 10.05 4.73
N LEU A 4 5.45 9.02 3.92
CA LEU A 4 4.43 9.05 2.86
C LEU A 4 3.02 9.05 3.46
N SER A 5 2.78 8.15 4.42
CA SER A 5 1.50 8.10 5.14
C SER A 5 1.21 9.39 5.90
N GLN A 6 2.22 9.99 6.55
CA GLN A 6 2.05 11.28 7.24
C GLN A 6 1.75 12.42 6.27
N SER A 7 2.48 12.50 5.15
CA SER A 7 2.27 13.57 4.16
C SER A 7 0.88 13.51 3.53
N ILE A 8 0.38 12.31 3.24
CA ILE A 8 -0.99 12.12 2.74
C ILE A 8 -2.00 12.59 3.78
N VAL A 9 -1.88 12.17 5.04
CA VAL A 9 -2.83 12.58 6.09
C VAL A 9 -2.84 14.10 6.26
N LEU A 10 -1.67 14.75 6.32
CA LEU A 10 -1.53 16.20 6.50
C LEU A 10 -2.10 17.02 5.34
N SER A 11 -2.14 16.46 4.13
CA SER A 11 -2.63 17.17 2.93
C SER A 11 -4.01 16.68 2.46
N SER A 12 -4.53 15.61 3.06
CA SER A 12 -5.76 14.95 2.58
C SER A 12 -7.01 15.83 2.64
N THR A 13 -7.08 16.72 3.64
CA THR A 13 -8.19 17.67 3.80
C THR A 13 -8.23 18.75 2.73
N LYS A 14 -7.12 18.93 1.99
CA LYS A 14 -7.08 19.84 0.82
C LYS A 14 -7.84 19.28 -0.39
N VAL A 15 -8.11 17.98 -0.41
CA VAL A 15 -8.81 17.31 -1.52
C VAL A 15 -10.28 17.10 -1.18
N ILE A 16 -10.58 16.58 0.03
CA ILE A 16 -11.94 16.45 0.55
C ILE A 16 -11.98 16.90 2.00
N GLU A 17 -13.05 17.60 2.40
CA GLU A 17 -13.15 18.23 3.72
C GLU A 17 -12.90 17.26 4.89
N LEU A 18 -13.41 16.03 4.79
CA LEU A 18 -13.26 14.99 5.81
C LEU A 18 -11.87 14.30 5.79
N GLY A 19 -11.01 14.65 4.84
CA GLY A 19 -9.74 13.96 4.60
C GLY A 19 -9.92 12.51 4.11
N PHE A 20 -8.80 11.89 3.75
CA PHE A 20 -8.78 10.51 3.28
C PHE A 20 -7.50 9.81 3.73
N THR A 21 -7.55 8.49 3.72
CA THR A 21 -6.40 7.63 3.99
C THR A 21 -6.09 6.75 2.79
N VAL A 22 -4.84 6.29 2.71
CA VAL A 22 -4.40 5.36 1.68
C VAL A 22 -4.02 4.03 2.33
N SER A 23 -4.32 2.95 1.63
CA SER A 23 -3.88 1.60 2.02
C SER A 23 -2.98 1.07 0.91
N GLY A 24 -1.98 0.28 1.27
CA GLY A 24 -0.95 -0.19 0.33
C GLY A 24 -0.60 -1.67 0.53
N GLY A 25 -0.16 -2.30 -0.54
CA GLY A 25 0.48 -3.62 -0.51
C GLY A 25 1.91 -3.49 -1.02
N VAL A 26 2.85 -4.12 -0.32
CA VAL A 26 4.27 -4.12 -0.69
C VAL A 26 4.71 -5.57 -0.87
N ALA A 27 5.46 -5.83 -1.94
CA ALA A 27 6.06 -7.13 -2.20
C ALA A 27 7.53 -6.94 -2.50
N PHE A 28 8.35 -7.85 -1.98
CA PHE A 28 9.77 -7.93 -2.29
C PHE A 28 10.16 -9.40 -2.41
N LYS A 29 11.03 -9.70 -3.37
CA LYS A 29 11.55 -11.05 -3.61
C LYS A 29 13.01 -10.93 -4.01
N SER A 30 13.82 -11.90 -3.59
CA SER A 30 15.21 -12.00 -4.07
C SER A 30 15.21 -12.17 -5.59
N SER A 31 16.12 -11.48 -6.28
CA SER A 31 16.27 -11.58 -7.74
C SER A 31 16.49 -13.04 -8.18
N SER A 32 17.25 -13.81 -7.40
CA SER A 32 17.48 -15.24 -7.63
C SER A 32 16.25 -16.15 -7.50
N LYS A 33 15.14 -15.63 -6.96
CA LYS A 33 13.87 -16.36 -6.78
C LYS A 33 12.74 -15.78 -7.60
N LEU A 34 13.00 -14.72 -8.39
CA LEU A 34 11.99 -14.03 -9.16
C LEU A 34 12.01 -14.57 -10.60
N GLU A 35 11.04 -15.43 -10.90
CA GLU A 35 10.87 -15.94 -12.26
C GLU A 35 10.33 -14.83 -13.18
N HIS A 36 9.31 -14.10 -12.72
CA HIS A 36 8.65 -13.04 -13.49
C HIS A 36 8.22 -11.86 -12.60
N PHE A 37 8.36 -10.63 -13.11
CA PHE A 37 7.92 -9.41 -12.42
C PHE A 37 6.41 -9.40 -12.11
N ASP A 38 5.60 -10.03 -12.96
CA ASP A 38 4.16 -10.20 -12.75
C ASP A 38 3.81 -10.87 -11.43
N GLU A 39 4.69 -11.72 -10.89
CA GLU A 39 4.50 -12.34 -9.60
C GLU A 39 4.53 -11.30 -8.46
N LEU A 40 5.43 -10.31 -8.52
CA LEU A 40 5.51 -9.23 -7.54
C LEU A 40 4.24 -8.39 -7.55
N PHE A 41 3.69 -8.09 -8.73
CA PHE A 41 2.44 -7.34 -8.84
C PHE A 41 1.27 -8.11 -8.22
N LYS A 42 1.15 -9.42 -8.50
CA LYS A 42 0.11 -10.28 -7.90
C LYS A 42 0.22 -10.35 -6.38
N ILE A 43 1.44 -10.46 -5.84
CA ILE A 43 1.67 -10.50 -4.39
C ILE A 43 1.33 -9.14 -3.78
N ALA A 44 1.80 -8.04 -4.36
CA ALA A 44 1.52 -6.70 -3.88
C ALA A 44 0.02 -6.39 -3.89
N ASP A 45 -0.70 -6.81 -4.95
CA ASP A 45 -2.15 -6.64 -5.04
C ASP A 45 -2.89 -7.44 -3.97
N LYS A 46 -2.49 -8.70 -3.72
CA LYS A 46 -3.04 -9.51 -2.62
C LYS A 46 -2.83 -8.83 -1.26
N LYS A 47 -1.67 -8.21 -1.03
CA LYS A 47 -1.37 -7.45 0.20
C LYS A 47 -2.20 -6.17 0.29
N LEU A 48 -2.41 -5.47 -0.83
CA LEU A 48 -3.31 -4.33 -0.89
C LEU A 48 -4.75 -4.74 -0.55
N TYR A 49 -5.22 -5.86 -1.10
CA TYR A 49 -6.53 -6.41 -0.81
C TYR A 49 -6.69 -6.73 0.67
N GLN A 50 -5.67 -7.36 1.29
CA GLN A 50 -5.63 -7.57 2.73
C GLN A 50 -5.73 -6.24 3.49
N ALA A 51 -4.95 -5.22 3.10
CA ALA A 51 -4.99 -3.92 3.76
C ALA A 51 -6.39 -3.29 3.70
N LYS A 52 -7.07 -3.39 2.55
CA LYS A 52 -8.43 -2.86 2.33
C LYS A 52 -9.52 -3.59 3.10
N THR A 53 -9.38 -4.90 3.29
CA THR A 53 -10.42 -5.75 3.91
C THR A 53 -10.25 -5.93 5.41
N THR A 54 -9.07 -5.65 5.96
CA THR A 54 -8.77 -5.89 7.39
C THR A 54 -8.59 -4.58 8.19
N GLY A 55 -9.35 -3.53 7.83
CA GLY A 55 -9.40 -2.28 8.60
C GLY A 55 -8.90 -1.02 7.89
N LYS A 56 -8.38 -1.12 6.66
CA LYS A 56 -7.89 0.02 5.84
C LYS A 56 -6.75 0.79 6.55
N ASN A 57 -6.40 1.96 6.01
CA ASN A 57 -5.38 2.90 6.53
C ASN A 57 -4.07 2.23 7.00
N LYS A 58 -3.58 1.25 6.24
CA LYS A 58 -2.37 0.51 6.58
C LYS A 58 -1.66 0.00 5.35
N ILE A 59 -0.41 -0.37 5.54
CA ILE A 59 0.40 -1.02 4.53
C ILE A 59 0.68 -2.45 4.96
N CYS A 60 0.39 -3.41 4.09
CA CYS A 60 0.68 -4.82 4.30
C CYS A 60 1.87 -5.23 3.45
N PHE A 61 2.76 -6.04 4.02
CA PHE A 61 3.98 -6.54 3.41
C PHE A 61 3.90 -8.06 3.30
#